data_AF-A0A858SVF5-F1
#
_entry.id   AF-A0A858SVF5-F1
#
_cell.length_a   1.000
_cell.length_b   1.000
_cell.length_c   1.000
_cell.angle_alpha   90.00
_cell.angle_beta   90.00
_cell.angle_gamma   90.00
#
_symmetry.space_group_name_H-M   'P 1'
#
loop_
_entity.id
_entity.type
_entity.pdbx_description
1 polymer ?
#
loop_
_entity_poly.entity_id
_entity_poly.type
_entity_poly.pdbx_seq_one_letter_code
_entity_poly.pdbx_strand_id
1 'polypeptide(L)'
;MKIHVTLNLGEQPRSFNLNGRLGWAFFELHKAGKRGVTPIERPAPRWSGYVHDLRGMGIAIDTEMVPHGGTYSGHHARYRLACDAAVRVLA
;
A
#
# COMPACT_ATOMS: atom_id res chain seq x y z
N MET A 1 -1.48 2.43 -13.86
CA MET A 1 -0.07 2.08 -13.60
C MET A 1 0.07 0.56 -13.65
N LYS A 2 1.14 0.05 -14.26
CA LYS A 2 1.43 -1.39 -14.29
C LYS A 2 2.80 -1.62 -13.65
N ILE A 3 2.87 -2.53 -12.69
CA ILE A 3 4.10 -2.88 -11.98
C ILE A 3 4.25 -4.39 -11.89
N HIS A 4 5.50 -4.83 -11.90
CA HIS A 4 5.91 -6.15 -11.46
C HIS A 4 6.37 -6.06 -10.00
N VAL A 5 5.83 -6.92 -9.15
CA VAL A 5 6.15 -6.99 -7.73
C VAL A 5 6.77 -8.35 -7.45
N THR A 6 7.86 -8.36 -6.69
CA THR A 6 8.44 -9.56 -6.11
C THR A 6 8.42 -9.40 -4.59
N LEU A 7 7.68 -10.26 -3.90
CA LEU A 7 7.65 -10.32 -2.44
C LEU A 7 8.72 -11.29 -1.95
N ASN A 8 9.61 -10.82 -1.06
CA ASN A 8 10.66 -11.64 -0.46
C ASN A 8 10.16 -12.21 0.87
N LEU A 9 9.13 -13.06 0.80
CA LEU A 9 8.49 -13.66 1.97
C LEU A 9 9.00 -15.10 2.16
N GLY A 10 9.79 -15.34 3.21
CA GLY A 10 10.25 -16.69 3.57
C GLY A 10 11.30 -17.28 2.62
N GLU A 11 11.24 -18.60 2.38
CA GLU A 11 12.26 -19.34 1.61
C GLU A 11 12.20 -19.11 0.09
N GLN A 12 11.02 -18.80 -0.47
CA GLN A 12 10.85 -18.60 -1.91
C GLN A 12 10.16 -17.27 -2.24
N PRO A 13 10.80 -16.40 -3.05
CA PRO A 13 10.17 -15.17 -3.53
C PRO A 13 8.93 -15.45 -4.38
N ARG A 14 7.88 -14.64 -4.18
CA ARG A 14 6.65 -14.71 -4.98
C ARG A 14 6.52 -13.47 -5.85
N SER A 15 6.34 -13.66 -7.15
CA SER A 15 6.24 -12.55 -8.10
C SER A 15 4.91 -12.51 -8.85
N PHE A 16 4.38 -11.31 -9.11
CA PHE A 16 3.13 -11.09 -9.85
C PHE A 16 3.03 -9.66 -10.38
N ASN A 17 2.07 -9.43 -11.29
CA ASN A 17 1.82 -8.10 -11.84
C ASN A 17 0.60 -7.44 -11.18
N LEU A 18 0.71 -6.16 -10.88
CA LEU A 18 -0.41 -5.32 -10.45
C LEU A 18 -0.69 -4.25 -11.51
N ASN A 19 -1.96 -3.95 -11.71
CA ASN A 19 -2.43 -3.00 -12.73
C ASN A 19 -3.32 -1.92 -12.11
N GLY A 20 -3.55 -0.85 -12.88
CA GLY A 20 -4.50 0.20 -12.54
C GLY A 20 -4.24 0.83 -11.17
N ARG A 21 -5.29 0.84 -10.33
CA ARG A 21 -5.31 1.42 -8.99
C ARG A 21 -4.56 0.58 -7.96
N LEU A 22 -4.59 -0.75 -8.08
CA LEU A 22 -3.83 -1.63 -7.18
C LEU A 22 -2.33 -1.47 -7.39
N GLY A 23 -1.89 -1.41 -8.66
CA GLY A 23 -0.49 -1.15 -8.99
C GLY A 23 -0.02 0.21 -8.47
N TRP A 24 -0.85 1.24 -8.62
CA TRP A 24 -0.55 2.57 -8.06
C TRP A 24 -0.50 2.56 -6.53
N ALA A 25 -1.49 1.96 -5.85
CA ALA A 25 -1.55 1.93 -4.39
C ALA A 25 -0.35 1.19 -3.79
N PHE A 26 0.01 0.02 -4.35
CA PHE A 26 1.19 -0.72 -3.92
C PHE A 26 2.47 0.11 -4.13
N PHE A 27 2.61 0.76 -5.30
CA PHE A 27 3.78 1.59 -5.59
C PHE A 27 3.94 2.74 -4.59
N GLU A 28 2.85 3.44 -4.24
CA GLU A 28 2.89 4.51 -3.24
C GLU A 28 3.23 3.99 -1.84
N LEU A 29 2.71 2.81 -1.44
CA LEU A 29 3.08 2.17 -0.17
C LEU A 29 4.57 1.81 -0.14
N HIS A 30 5.07 1.19 -1.21
CA HIS A 30 6.47 0.81 -1.34
C HIS A 30 7.38 2.05 -1.30
N LYS A 31 7.04 3.10 -2.05
CA LYS A 31 7.77 4.38 -2.08
C LYS A 31 7.76 5.10 -0.72
N ALA A 32 6.67 5.01 0.03
CA ALA A 32 6.59 5.62 1.35
C ALA A 32 7.36 4.86 2.42
N GLY A 33 7.64 3.57 2.19
CA GLY A 33 8.37 2.70 3.11
C GLY A 33 7.76 2.72 4.52
N LYS A 34 8.64 2.80 5.53
CA LYS A 34 8.23 2.78 6.94
C LYS A 34 7.35 3.96 7.36
N ARG A 35 7.34 5.08 6.63
CA ARG A 35 6.45 6.20 6.93
C ARG A 35 4.99 5.85 6.63
N GLY A 36 4.76 5.02 5.62
CA GLY A 36 3.43 4.68 5.15
C GLY A 36 2.70 5.83 4.46
N VAL A 37 1.45 5.56 4.12
CA VAL A 37 0.58 6.47 3.40
C VAL A 37 -0.72 6.67 4.16
N THR A 38 -1.14 7.92 4.30
CA THR A 38 -2.49 8.28 4.76
C THR A 38 -3.28 8.91 3.62
N PRO A 39 -4.59 8.63 3.50
CA PRO A 39 -5.46 9.25 2.51
C PRO A 39 -5.43 10.78 2.52
N ILE A 40 -5.15 11.42 3.65
CA ILE A 40 -5.10 12.88 3.75
C ILE A 40 -3.86 13.47 3.04
N GLU A 41 -2.72 12.77 3.08
CA GLU A 41 -1.47 13.19 2.44
C GLU A 41 -1.36 12.72 0.98
N ARG A 42 -2.06 11.63 0.65
CA ARG A 42 -2.11 11.03 -0.70
C ARG A 42 -3.54 10.64 -1.04
N PRO A 43 -4.37 11.56 -1.52
CA PRO A 43 -5.77 11.27 -1.82
C PRO A 43 -5.92 10.21 -2.93
N ALA A 44 -6.89 9.31 -2.75
CA ALA A 44 -7.31 8.34 -3.76
C ALA A 44 -8.76 7.95 -3.53
N PRO A 45 -9.50 7.47 -4.55
CA PRO A 45 -10.93 7.22 -4.41
C PRO A 45 -11.29 6.25 -3.28
N ARG A 46 -10.52 5.16 -3.08
CA ARG A 46 -10.78 4.16 -2.02
C ARG A 46 -9.52 3.44 -1.53
N TRP A 47 -8.75 4.06 -0.64
CA TRP A 47 -7.57 3.42 -0.03
C TRP A 47 -7.90 2.10 0.68
N SER A 48 -8.93 2.09 1.52
CA SER A 48 -9.33 0.90 2.28
C SER A 48 -9.66 -0.29 1.36
N GLY A 49 -10.33 -0.03 0.23
CA GLY A 49 -10.63 -1.05 -0.78
C GLY A 49 -9.36 -1.60 -1.43
N TYR A 50 -8.44 -0.74 -1.87
CA TYR A 50 -7.19 -1.20 -2.48
C TYR A 50 -6.35 -2.01 -1.49
N VAL A 51 -6.25 -1.56 -0.24
CA VAL A 51 -5.53 -2.28 0.82
C VAL A 51 -6.19 -3.63 1.12
N HIS A 52 -7.53 -3.69 1.14
CA HIS A 52 -8.25 -4.95 1.31
C HIS A 52 -7.92 -5.96 0.21
N ASP A 53 -7.97 -5.53 -1.06
CA ASP A 53 -7.65 -6.39 -2.21
C ASP A 53 -6.19 -6.88 -2.17
N LEU A 54 -5.24 -5.98 -1.87
CA LEU A 54 -3.81 -6.32 -1.75
C LEU A 54 -3.56 -7.33 -0.62
N ARG A 55 -4.23 -7.18 0.52
CA ARG A 55 -4.18 -8.17 1.62
C ARG A 55 -4.75 -9.52 1.19
N GLY A 56 -5.84 -9.53 0.42
CA GLY A 56 -6.40 -10.74 -0.17
C GLY A 56 -5.41 -11.49 -1.08
N MET A 57 -4.45 -10.79 -1.67
CA MET A 57 -3.35 -11.40 -2.43
C MET A 57 -2.21 -11.96 -1.56
N GLY A 58 -2.27 -11.77 -0.25
CA GLY A 58 -1.24 -12.19 0.72
C GLY A 58 -0.16 -11.14 0.98
N ILE A 59 -0.37 -9.88 0.59
CA ILE A 59 0.58 -8.79 0.87
C ILE A 59 0.37 -8.31 2.30
N ALA A 60 1.42 -8.36 3.11
CA ALA A 60 1.39 -7.86 4.48
C ALA A 60 1.37 -6.32 4.47
N ILE A 61 0.30 -5.74 5.01
CA ILE A 61 0.13 -4.29 5.15
C ILE A 61 -0.40 -4.03 6.55
N ASP A 62 0.26 -3.15 7.29
CA ASP A 62 -0.18 -2.68 8.60
C ASP A 62 -1.14 -1.50 8.45
N THR A 63 -2.06 -1.36 9.40
CA THR A 63 -2.88 -0.15 9.58
C THR A 63 -2.61 0.44 10.95
N GLU A 64 -2.28 1.72 11.00
CA GLU A 64 -2.26 2.53 12.21
C GLU A 64 -3.37 3.58 12.12
N MET A 65 -4.17 3.75 13.18
CA MET A 65 -5.16 4.82 13.23
C MET A 65 -4.49 6.08 13.78
N VAL A 66 -4.32 7.09 12.91
CA VAL A 66 -3.64 8.34 13.24
C VAL A 66 -4.68 9.43 13.50
N PRO A 67 -4.66 10.11 14.66
CA PRO A 67 -5.55 11.21 14.95
C PRO A 67 -5.23 12.42 14.07
N HIS A 68 -6.24 13.21 13.73
CA HIS A 68 -6.09 14.52 13.10
C HIS A 68 -7.02 15.56 13.74
N GLY A 69 -6.56 16.81 13.82
CA GLY A 69 -7.30 17.94 14.37
C GLY A 69 -8.10 18.73 13.33
N GLY A 70 -8.52 19.94 13.73
CA GLY A 70 -9.31 20.87 12.91
C GLY A 70 -10.81 20.82 13.23
N THR A 71 -11.61 21.58 12.47
CA THR A 71 -13.08 21.67 12.64
C THR A 71 -13.78 20.32 12.53
N TYR A 72 -13.15 19.39 11.79
CA TYR A 72 -13.60 18.01 11.64
C TYR A 72 -12.49 17.07 12.15
N SER A 73 -12.26 17.07 13.46
CA SER A 73 -11.29 16.18 14.09
C SER A 73 -11.73 14.72 14.03
N GLY A 74 -10.78 13.80 13.93
CA GLY A 74 -11.08 12.36 13.84
C GLY A 74 -9.83 11.51 13.77
N HIS A 75 -9.96 10.31 13.25
CA HIS A 75 -8.83 9.41 12.96
C HIS A 75 -8.89 8.98 11.50
N HIS A 76 -7.72 8.82 10.89
CA HIS A 76 -7.58 8.22 9.58
C HIS A 76 -6.58 7.08 9.61
N ALA A 77 -6.69 6.16 8.66
CA ALA A 77 -5.73 5.08 8.52
C ALA A 77 -4.42 5.57 7.91
N ARG A 78 -3.31 5.14 8.50
CA ARG A 78 -1.98 5.15 7.89
C ARG A 78 -1.60 3.71 7.57
N TYR A 79 -1.40 3.44 6.28
CA TYR A 79 -1.08 2.12 5.77
C TYR A 79 0.42 1.99 5.53
N ARG A 80 1.01 0.88 5.96
CA ARG A 80 2.46 0.62 5.79
C ARG A 80 2.66 -0.77 5.19
N LEU A 81 3.54 -0.88 4.19
CA LEU A 81 3.96 -2.19 3.71
C LEU A 81 4.76 -2.86 4.83
N ALA A 82 4.34 -4.06 5.24
CA ALA A 82 4.91 -4.81 6.36
C ALA A 82 5.75 -6.01 5.88
N CYS A 83 6.04 -6.07 4.59
CA CYS A 83 6.91 -7.08 3.99
C CYS A 83 7.98 -6.43 3.12
N ASP A 84 9.07 -7.18 2.91
CA ASP A 84 10.07 -6.80 1.92
C ASP A 84 9.57 -7.13 0.51
N ALA A 85 9.74 -6.18 -0.40
CA ALA A 85 9.28 -6.28 -1.76
C ALA A 85 10.15 -5.47 -2.71
N ALA A 86 10.48 -6.05 -3.86
CA ALA A 86 11.04 -5.32 -4.99
C ALA A 86 9.94 -4.92 -5.99
N VAL A 87 10.08 -3.74 -6.58
CA VAL A 87 9.11 -3.20 -7.55
C VAL A 87 9.81 -2.77 -8.83
N ARG A 88 9.27 -3.20 -9.96
CA ARG A 88 9.65 -2.70 -11.29
C ARG A 88 8.44 -2.12 -11.99
N VAL A 89 8.53 -0.86 -12.41
CA VAL A 89 7.49 -0.24 -13.24
C VAL A 89 7.59 -0.82 -14.66
N LEU A 90 6.44 -1.21 -15.20
CA LEU A 90 6.34 -1.74 -16.56
C LEU A 90 5.83 -0.63 -17.48
N ALA A 91 6.43 -0.51 -18.66
CA ALA A 91 5.99 0.38 -19.73
C ALA A 91 4.62 -0.04 -20.29
#